data_AF-A0A2H1IZF9-F1
#
_entry.id   AF-A0A2H1IZF9-F1
#
_cell.length_a   1.000
_cell.length_b   1.000
_cell.length_c   1.000
_cell.angle_alpha   90.00
_cell.angle_beta   90.00
_cell.angle_gamma   90.00
#
_symmetry.space_group_name_H-M   'P 1'
#
loop_
_entity.id
_entity.type
_entity.pdbx_description
1 polymer ?
#
loop_
_entity_poly.entity_id
_entity_poly.type
_entity_poly.pdbx_seq_one_letter_code
_entity_poly.pdbx_strand_id
1 'polypeptide(L)'
;MNDSTHAAPAPSSPVFPDFDAIGSITCIGAGTIGGGWAAYFLAQGYRVKIWDPAPDAGEKFNRLLDAAWPALAELDMVAGADRTAWSIHTDLAEAVAGTGFVQESAPEDLALKRGLLAQIDEVCPPNIVISSSTSGYSMTEMATEAAHPERLVVGHPFNPPYLLPLVEVVGGKSTSAAAVDWAADFFTHIGKSVIRMDREVPGFIANRLQEAQWREALYMVEQGEATVEQIDRSITDGPGLRWPFQGPMLTFHLAGGEGGMAHMLDHFGPSLKSPWTRLTAPELSQQLRDDVVAGCDIEAGERSIADLVAHRDAGIIALRRLTAQLDATPDSSKAQSADGTSGHPASPAAVSAPPSSAPTAATASASKLSTYSTEVVPKWIDYNGHMSEAFYVLVFGFATDQVMDQLGLDAAYRESQKASLYTVESHIRYLDEAALGDRLTVVPRLVSAAEKKLHLAYEMYVGDRLVSTEEIMALHVDQTTDRVVPFPDTVAERISQVVAERPEWVGRSID
;
A
#
# COMPACT_ATOMS: atom_id res chain seq x y z
N MET A 1 67.92 20.53 1.69
CA MET A 1 67.07 19.66 2.53
C MET A 1 65.64 20.08 2.24
N ASN A 2 64.98 19.39 1.31
CA ASN A 2 63.55 19.57 1.04
C ASN A 2 62.81 18.66 2.00
N ASP A 3 62.14 19.25 2.98
CA ASP A 3 61.31 18.55 3.93
C ASP A 3 59.98 18.21 3.26
N SER A 4 59.83 16.94 2.90
CA SER A 4 58.62 16.41 2.26
C SER A 4 57.71 15.92 3.38
N THR A 5 56.79 16.79 3.81
CA THR A 5 55.71 16.40 4.70
C THR A 5 54.77 15.44 3.96
N HIS A 6 54.93 14.15 4.24
CA HIS A 6 53.94 13.14 3.91
C HIS A 6 52.64 13.49 4.62
N ALA A 7 51.69 14.07 3.88
CA ALA A 7 50.30 14.11 4.31
C ALA A 7 49.84 12.65 4.53
N ALA A 8 49.35 12.36 5.73
CA ALA A 8 48.70 11.10 6.03
C ALA A 8 47.56 10.89 5.02
N PRO A 9 47.38 9.67 4.46
CA PRO A 9 46.25 9.39 3.59
C PRO A 9 44.97 9.70 4.36
N ALA A 10 44.02 10.39 3.70
CA ALA A 10 42.68 10.57 4.24
C ALA A 10 42.13 9.17 4.62
N PRO A 11 41.48 9.01 5.78
CA PRO A 11 40.88 7.73 6.13
C PRO A 11 39.94 7.31 5.00
N SER A 12 40.16 6.11 4.46
CA SER A 12 39.25 5.50 3.50
C SER A 12 37.86 5.49 4.12
N SER A 13 36.85 5.95 3.39
CA SER A 13 35.46 5.86 3.83
C SER A 13 35.15 4.44 4.31
N PRO A 14 34.45 4.27 5.45
CA PRO A 14 34.13 2.95 5.96
C PRO A 14 33.41 2.13 4.90
N VAL A 15 33.90 0.92 4.64
CA VAL A 15 33.27 -0.02 3.71
C VAL A 15 32.26 -0.84 4.51
N PHE A 16 31.00 -0.44 4.42
CA PHE A 16 29.88 -1.16 5.01
C PHE A 16 29.62 -2.49 4.25
N PRO A 17 29.04 -3.50 4.90
CA PRO A 17 28.79 -4.80 4.28
C PRO A 17 27.82 -4.68 3.09
N ASP A 18 28.02 -5.57 2.11
CA ASP A 18 27.06 -5.79 1.03
C ASP A 18 25.76 -6.38 1.61
N PHE A 19 24.61 -5.95 1.10
CA PHE A 19 23.29 -6.36 1.61
C PHE A 19 23.08 -7.87 1.48
N ASP A 20 23.53 -8.46 0.36
CA ASP A 20 23.42 -9.91 0.10
C ASP A 20 24.31 -10.75 1.06
N ALA A 21 25.30 -10.13 1.70
CA ALA A 21 26.16 -10.79 2.68
C ALA A 21 25.60 -10.72 4.12
N ILE A 22 24.52 -9.96 4.35
CA ILE A 22 23.92 -9.82 5.68
C ILE A 22 23.09 -11.06 6.01
N GLY A 23 23.66 -11.96 6.81
CA GLY A 23 22.95 -13.14 7.30
C GLY A 23 22.20 -12.92 8.62
N SER A 24 22.57 -11.91 9.41
CA SER A 24 21.92 -11.63 10.70
C SER A 24 21.85 -10.14 11.04
N ILE A 25 20.80 -9.78 11.78
CA ILE A 25 20.51 -8.41 12.24
C ILE A 25 20.31 -8.43 13.74
N THR A 26 20.81 -7.42 14.44
CA THR A 26 20.64 -7.28 15.89
C THR A 26 19.61 -6.20 16.21
N CYS A 27 18.57 -6.56 16.96
CA CYS A 27 17.60 -5.62 17.52
C CYS A 27 17.91 -5.39 19.00
N ILE A 28 18.12 -4.14 19.40
CA ILE A 28 18.35 -3.76 20.80
C ILE A 28 17.03 -3.27 21.38
N GLY A 29 16.43 -4.07 22.26
CA GLY A 29 15.11 -3.89 22.85
C GLY A 29 14.05 -4.78 22.19
N ALA A 30 13.26 -5.48 23.01
CA ALA A 30 12.17 -6.38 22.60
C ALA A 30 10.77 -5.78 22.86
N GLY A 31 10.70 -4.47 23.14
CA GLY A 31 9.44 -3.74 23.32
C GLY A 31 8.64 -3.58 22.02
N THR A 32 7.61 -2.74 22.03
CA THR A 32 6.69 -2.58 20.88
C THR A 32 7.39 -2.29 19.55
N ILE A 33 8.34 -1.33 19.53
CA ILE A 33 9.07 -0.97 18.31
C ILE A 33 10.14 -2.00 17.96
N GLY A 34 11.00 -2.37 18.92
CA GLY A 34 12.10 -3.29 18.68
C GLY A 34 11.63 -4.71 18.33
N GLY A 35 10.59 -5.20 18.99
CA GLY A 35 9.93 -6.45 18.64
C GLY A 35 9.22 -6.38 17.28
N GLY A 36 8.63 -5.24 16.93
CA GLY A 36 8.08 -5.01 15.60
C GLY A 36 9.12 -5.04 14.48
N TRP A 37 10.30 -4.45 14.72
CA TRP A 37 11.45 -4.56 13.83
C TRP A 37 11.95 -6.00 13.72
N ALA A 38 12.11 -6.69 14.84
CA ALA A 38 12.54 -8.09 14.86
C ALA A 38 11.59 -9.00 14.07
N ALA A 39 10.27 -8.82 14.23
CA ALA A 39 9.27 -9.54 13.43
C ALA A 39 9.39 -9.22 11.94
N TYR A 40 9.61 -7.95 11.58
CA TYR A 40 9.81 -7.53 10.19
C TYR A 40 11.08 -8.15 9.58
N PHE A 41 12.23 -8.07 10.25
CA PHE A 41 13.48 -8.62 9.76
C PHE A 41 13.42 -10.15 9.63
N LEU A 42 12.74 -10.85 10.55
CA LEU A 42 12.47 -12.29 10.40
C LEU A 42 11.65 -12.58 9.14
N ALA A 43 10.59 -11.82 8.88
CA ALA A 43 9.79 -11.98 7.68
C ALA A 43 10.61 -11.73 6.41
N GLN A 44 11.57 -10.80 6.44
CA GLN A 44 12.51 -10.58 5.33
C GLN A 44 13.58 -11.67 5.18
N GLY A 45 13.56 -12.73 6.00
CA GLY A 45 14.45 -13.89 5.89
C GLY A 45 15.78 -13.76 6.65
N TYR A 46 15.97 -12.69 7.43
CA TYR A 46 17.17 -12.53 8.25
C TYR A 46 17.11 -13.37 9.54
N ARG A 47 18.27 -13.81 10.03
CA ARG A 47 18.38 -14.29 11.42
C ARG A 47 18.41 -13.10 12.37
N VAL A 48 17.55 -13.09 13.38
CA VAL A 48 17.42 -11.93 14.29
C VAL A 48 17.99 -12.23 15.66
N LYS A 49 18.94 -11.42 16.10
CA LYS A 49 19.47 -11.46 17.48
C LYS A 49 18.83 -10.33 18.26
N ILE A 50 18.12 -10.65 19.33
CA ILE A 50 17.45 -9.65 20.16
C ILE A 50 18.27 -9.50 21.43
N TRP A 51 18.66 -8.28 21.77
CA TRP A 51 19.19 -7.96 23.08
C TRP A 51 18.12 -7.25 23.90
N ASP A 52 17.88 -7.70 25.13
CA ASP A 52 17.03 -7.00 26.08
C ASP A 52 17.44 -7.38 27.51
N PRO A 53 17.57 -6.42 28.45
CA PRO A 53 17.95 -6.73 29.82
C PRO A 53 16.82 -7.40 30.63
N ALA A 54 15.57 -7.37 30.16
CA ALA A 54 14.44 -7.96 30.87
C ALA A 54 14.42 -9.49 30.69
N PRO A 55 14.29 -10.27 31.79
CA PRO A 55 14.33 -11.74 31.71
C PRO A 55 13.13 -12.34 30.97
N ASP A 56 12.03 -11.61 30.84
CA ASP A 56 10.80 -12.03 30.15
C ASP A 56 10.72 -11.53 28.70
N ALA A 57 11.77 -10.91 28.17
CA ALA A 57 11.80 -10.33 26.84
C ALA A 57 11.52 -11.34 25.72
N GLY A 58 12.06 -12.56 25.82
CA GLY A 58 11.81 -13.62 24.83
C GLY A 58 10.33 -14.05 24.79
N GLU A 59 9.66 -14.12 25.94
CA GLU A 59 8.23 -14.43 26.01
C GLU A 59 7.37 -13.29 25.45
N LYS A 60 7.73 -12.04 25.76
CA LYS A 60 7.07 -10.84 25.20
C LYS A 60 7.22 -10.79 23.69
N PHE A 61 8.43 -11.05 23.18
CA PHE A 61 8.68 -11.09 21.75
C PHE A 61 7.87 -12.20 21.07
N ASN A 62 7.83 -13.41 21.63
CA ASN A 62 6.99 -14.49 21.09
C ASN A 62 5.53 -14.07 20.95
N ARG A 63 4.93 -13.47 21.99
CA ARG A 63 3.54 -12.99 21.91
C ARG A 63 3.35 -11.91 20.83
N LEU A 64 4.32 -11.01 20.67
CA LEU A 64 4.28 -10.00 19.62
C LEU A 64 4.40 -10.65 18.23
N LEU A 65 5.32 -11.60 18.07
CA LEU A 65 5.52 -12.32 16.82
C LEU A 65 4.27 -13.14 16.45
N ASP A 66 3.61 -13.78 17.42
CA ASP A 66 2.36 -14.51 17.22
C ASP A 66 1.24 -13.60 16.69
N ALA A 67 1.17 -12.36 17.17
CA ALA A 67 0.20 -11.37 16.72
C ALA A 67 0.57 -10.76 15.34
N ALA A 68 1.86 -10.52 15.10
CA ALA A 68 2.34 -9.86 13.87
C ALA A 68 2.44 -10.80 12.66
N TRP A 69 2.77 -12.08 12.87
CA TRP A 69 3.06 -13.03 11.80
C TRP A 69 1.89 -13.27 10.83
N PRO A 70 0.63 -13.42 11.28
CA PRO A 70 -0.51 -13.55 10.36
C PRO A 70 -0.65 -12.34 9.43
N ALA A 71 -0.45 -11.13 9.96
CA ALA A 71 -0.54 -9.89 9.18
C ALA A 71 0.59 -9.79 8.13
N LEU A 72 1.81 -10.19 8.51
CA LEU A 72 2.94 -10.27 7.60
C LEU A 72 2.73 -11.34 6.51
N ALA A 73 2.14 -12.48 6.87
CA ALA A 73 1.79 -13.53 5.91
C ALA A 73 0.71 -13.06 4.92
N GLU A 74 -0.27 -12.31 5.40
CA GLU A 74 -1.32 -11.73 4.57
C GLU A 74 -0.76 -10.70 3.56
N LEU A 75 0.36 -10.04 3.89
CA LEU A 75 1.07 -9.14 2.98
C LEU A 75 2.10 -9.86 2.09
N ASP A 76 2.06 -11.20 2.03
CA ASP A 76 2.99 -12.05 1.27
C ASP A 76 4.47 -11.86 1.66
N MET A 77 4.73 -11.40 2.89
CA MET A 77 6.08 -11.01 3.34
C MET A 77 6.87 -12.13 4.00
N VAL A 78 6.28 -13.30 4.26
CA VAL A 78 6.92 -14.39 5.02
C VAL A 78 7.34 -15.58 4.16
N ALA A 79 7.24 -15.45 2.83
CA ALA A 79 7.60 -16.53 1.90
C ALA A 79 9.10 -16.85 2.02
N GLY A 80 9.42 -18.09 2.43
CA GLY A 80 10.81 -18.53 2.63
C GLY A 80 11.45 -18.07 3.93
N ALA A 81 10.72 -17.33 4.78
CA ALA A 81 11.20 -16.89 6.08
C ALA A 81 11.13 -18.01 7.12
N ASP A 82 12.16 -18.12 7.95
CA ASP A 82 12.16 -19.00 9.13
C ASP A 82 11.73 -18.20 10.37
N ARG A 83 10.48 -18.40 10.80
CA ARG A 83 9.91 -17.78 12.01
C ARG A 83 10.71 -18.08 13.28
N THR A 84 11.47 -19.17 13.30
CA THR A 84 12.26 -19.60 14.47
C THR A 84 13.69 -19.09 14.45
N ALA A 85 14.10 -18.38 13.40
CA ALA A 85 15.46 -17.88 13.20
C ALA A 85 15.80 -16.66 14.08
N TRP A 86 15.42 -16.68 15.35
CA TRP A 86 15.78 -15.65 16.32
C TRP A 86 16.34 -16.22 17.62
N SER A 87 17.06 -15.37 18.36
CA SER A 87 17.61 -15.70 19.67
C SER A 87 17.58 -14.46 20.57
N ILE A 88 17.44 -14.69 21.88
CA ILE A 88 17.49 -13.64 22.90
C ILE A 88 18.85 -13.65 23.60
N HIS A 89 19.39 -12.47 23.85
CA HIS A 89 20.70 -12.24 24.47
C HIS A 89 20.56 -11.21 25.58
N THR A 90 21.32 -11.38 26.67
CA THR A 90 21.44 -10.38 27.74
C THR A 90 22.81 -9.71 27.75
N ASP A 91 23.77 -10.24 27.00
CA ASP A 91 25.09 -9.65 26.76
C ASP A 91 25.12 -8.97 25.38
N LEU A 92 25.58 -7.72 25.33
CA LEU A 92 25.61 -6.93 24.09
C LEU A 92 26.64 -7.48 23.10
N ALA A 93 27.81 -7.92 23.56
CA ALA A 93 28.87 -8.41 22.67
C ALA A 93 28.45 -9.71 21.98
N GLU A 94 27.80 -10.62 22.70
CA GLU A 94 27.20 -11.83 22.12
C GLU A 94 26.11 -11.50 21.09
N ALA A 95 25.26 -10.49 21.38
CA ALA A 95 24.17 -10.08 20.51
C ALA A 95 24.64 -9.44 19.20
N VAL A 96 25.72 -8.64 19.20
CA VAL A 96 26.23 -7.96 18.00
C VAL A 96 27.25 -8.79 17.22
N ALA A 97 27.78 -9.87 17.80
CA ALA A 97 28.78 -10.70 17.14
C ALA A 97 28.26 -11.25 15.79
N GLY A 98 28.96 -10.94 14.68
CA GLY A 98 28.59 -11.40 13.34
C GLY A 98 27.30 -10.78 12.76
N THR A 99 26.81 -9.70 13.35
CA THR A 99 25.68 -8.94 12.80
C THR A 99 26.10 -8.10 11.61
N GLY A 100 25.20 -7.93 10.63
CA GLY A 100 25.38 -7.03 9.49
C GLY A 100 24.76 -5.66 9.69
N PHE A 101 23.87 -5.50 10.68
CA PHE A 101 23.15 -4.28 10.98
C PHE A 101 22.61 -4.29 12.41
N VAL A 102 22.60 -3.13 13.08
CA VAL A 102 22.02 -2.97 14.42
C VAL A 102 20.88 -1.95 14.39
N GLN A 103 19.72 -2.32 14.95
CA GLN A 103 18.59 -1.42 15.17
C GLN A 103 18.28 -1.30 16.67
N GLU A 104 18.52 -0.12 17.23
CA GLU A 104 18.29 0.23 18.63
C GLU A 104 16.89 0.80 18.85
N SER A 105 16.16 0.28 19.82
CA SER A 105 14.76 0.62 20.12
C SER A 105 14.47 0.61 21.63
N ALA A 106 15.45 1.02 22.45
CA ALA A 106 15.29 1.21 23.88
C ALA A 106 14.37 2.42 24.18
N PRO A 107 13.89 2.56 25.43
CA PRO A 107 13.02 3.66 25.84
C PRO A 107 13.53 5.04 25.44
N GLU A 108 12.59 5.97 25.23
CA GLU A 108 12.86 7.35 24.84
C GLU A 108 13.39 8.19 26.02
N ASP A 109 14.57 7.81 26.52
CA ASP A 109 15.36 8.50 27.54
C ASP A 109 16.74 8.82 26.96
N LEU A 110 17.08 10.10 26.89
CA LEU A 110 18.30 10.56 26.23
C LEU A 110 19.58 10.05 26.90
N ALA A 111 19.61 9.98 28.23
CA ALA A 111 20.79 9.53 28.97
C ALA A 111 21.01 8.02 28.78
N LEU A 112 19.92 7.24 28.80
CA LEU A 112 19.95 5.82 28.50
C LEU A 112 20.46 5.57 27.07
N LYS A 113 19.92 6.28 26.08
CA LYS A 113 20.30 6.10 24.67
C LYS A 113 21.77 6.46 24.41
N ARG A 114 22.28 7.55 25.00
CA ARG A 114 23.70 7.91 24.91
C ARG A 114 24.61 6.80 25.40
N GLY A 115 24.38 6.32 26.61
CA GLY A 115 25.18 5.25 27.20
C GLY A 115 25.06 3.93 26.41
N LEU A 116 23.85 3.57 26.00
CA LEU A 116 23.60 2.33 25.26
C LEU A 116 24.24 2.36 23.85
N LEU A 117 24.12 3.46 23.12
CA LEU A 117 24.76 3.60 21.82
C LEU A 117 26.29 3.56 21.93
N ALA A 118 26.87 4.15 22.97
CA ALA A 118 28.31 4.05 23.24
C ALA A 118 28.75 2.60 23.54
N GLN A 119 27.95 1.85 24.32
CA GLN A 119 28.22 0.43 24.59
C GLN A 119 28.13 -0.42 23.32
N ILE A 120 27.09 -0.22 22.50
CA ILE A 120 26.95 -0.92 21.21
C ILE A 120 28.15 -0.58 20.32
N ASP A 121 28.53 0.69 20.23
CA ASP A 121 29.66 1.15 19.44
C ASP A 121 30.99 0.50 19.87
N GLU A 122 31.21 0.33 21.18
CA GLU A 122 32.42 -0.33 21.71
C GLU A 122 32.54 -1.80 21.27
N VAL A 123 31.43 -2.55 21.26
CA VAL A 123 31.46 -4.00 20.99
C VAL A 123 31.10 -4.39 19.55
N CYS A 124 30.49 -3.48 18.78
CA CYS A 124 30.04 -3.74 17.42
C CYS A 124 31.18 -3.55 16.41
N PRO A 125 31.40 -4.47 15.44
CA PRO A 125 32.47 -4.34 14.45
C PRO A 125 32.41 -2.98 13.72
N PRO A 126 33.55 -2.31 13.48
CA PRO A 126 33.59 -0.89 13.08
C PRO A 126 32.95 -0.60 11.72
N ASN A 127 32.74 -1.62 10.89
CA ASN A 127 32.12 -1.52 9.58
C ASN A 127 30.60 -1.77 9.59
N ILE A 128 29.95 -1.82 10.76
CA ILE A 128 28.50 -2.02 10.88
C ILE A 128 27.82 -0.70 11.24
N VAL A 129 26.74 -0.39 10.53
CA VAL A 129 25.86 0.74 10.83
C VAL A 129 25.02 0.43 12.07
N ILE A 130 24.94 1.41 12.97
CA ILE A 130 24.11 1.36 14.17
C ILE A 130 22.99 2.37 14.01
N SER A 131 21.76 1.89 13.88
CA SER A 131 20.56 2.70 13.69
C SER A 131 19.78 2.83 14.99
N SER A 132 19.22 4.00 15.30
CA SER A 132 18.29 4.21 16.41
C SER A 132 16.87 4.48 15.90
N SER A 133 15.88 3.90 16.58
CA SER A 133 14.43 4.10 16.37
C SER A 133 13.88 5.30 17.16
N THR A 134 14.71 6.19 17.72
CA THR A 134 14.23 7.38 18.46
C THR A 134 13.15 8.12 17.68
N SER A 135 12.17 8.68 18.39
CA SER A 135 11.05 9.42 17.79
C SER A 135 11.21 10.93 17.83
N GLY A 136 12.19 11.44 18.59
CA GLY A 136 12.36 12.89 18.75
C GLY A 136 13.79 13.40 18.89
N TYR A 137 14.73 12.60 19.40
CA TYR A 137 16.10 13.06 19.62
C TYR A 137 16.91 13.07 18.32
N SER A 138 17.75 14.08 18.18
CA SER A 138 18.71 14.13 17.07
C SER A 138 19.87 13.15 17.33
N MET A 139 20.47 12.60 16.27
CA MET A 139 21.64 11.74 16.43
C MET A 139 22.82 12.53 17.00
N THR A 140 22.93 13.82 16.69
CA THR A 140 23.90 14.73 17.33
C THR A 140 23.75 14.77 18.85
N GLU A 141 22.52 14.71 19.37
CA GLU A 141 22.29 14.67 20.81
C GLU A 141 22.60 13.31 21.41
N MET A 142 22.38 12.21 20.68
CA MET A 142 22.52 10.85 21.19
C MET A 142 23.94 10.28 21.07
N ALA A 143 24.69 10.63 20.03
CA ALA A 143 26.00 10.04 19.75
C ALA A 143 27.15 10.67 20.55
N THR A 144 26.88 11.46 21.59
CA THR A 144 27.89 12.26 22.30
C THR A 144 28.94 11.44 23.06
N GLU A 145 28.62 10.18 23.37
CA GLU A 145 29.48 9.27 24.14
C GLU A 145 30.09 8.16 23.26
N ALA A 146 29.68 8.05 22.00
CA ALA A 146 30.20 7.05 21.07
C ALA A 146 31.62 7.42 20.59
N ALA A 147 32.49 6.42 20.44
CA ALA A 147 33.85 6.58 19.93
C ALA A 147 33.87 6.71 18.39
N HIS A 148 32.94 6.04 17.70
CA HIS A 148 32.81 6.03 16.24
C HIS A 148 31.42 6.54 15.80
N PRO A 149 31.06 7.81 16.08
CA PRO A 149 29.76 8.38 15.74
C PRO A 149 29.49 8.45 14.23
N GLU A 150 30.51 8.28 13.38
CA GLU A 150 30.40 8.32 11.92
C GLU A 150 29.51 7.24 11.31
N ARG A 151 29.21 6.16 12.05
CA ARG A 151 28.36 5.03 11.62
C ARG A 151 27.01 4.96 12.34
N LEU A 152 26.71 5.95 13.19
CA LEU A 152 25.46 6.03 13.92
C LEU A 152 24.44 6.86 13.12
N VAL A 153 23.26 6.29 12.88
CA VAL A 153 22.15 6.91 12.14
C VAL A 153 20.84 6.80 12.91
N VAL A 154 19.88 7.66 12.62
CA VAL A 154 18.48 7.42 12.95
C VAL A 154 17.85 6.68 11.77
N GLY A 155 17.10 5.63 12.08
CA GLY A 155 16.16 4.96 11.17
C GLY A 155 14.83 4.84 11.89
N HIS A 156 14.05 5.92 11.87
CA HIS A 156 12.83 6.08 12.64
C HIS A 156 11.64 5.38 11.95
N PRO A 157 11.07 4.31 12.55
CA PRO A 157 9.87 3.65 12.04
C PRO A 157 8.58 4.30 12.54
N PHE A 158 7.45 3.79 12.07
CA PHE A 158 6.13 4.08 12.65
C PHE A 158 5.49 2.82 13.22
N ASN A 159 4.76 2.95 14.33
CA ASN A 159 4.13 1.82 14.98
C ASN A 159 2.82 1.38 14.27
N PRO A 160 2.62 0.09 13.95
CA PRO A 160 3.57 -1.02 14.10
C PRO A 160 4.61 -1.09 12.97
N PRO A 161 5.92 -1.23 13.30
CA PRO A 161 6.99 -1.18 12.29
C PRO A 161 6.89 -2.27 11.22
N TYR A 162 6.22 -3.38 11.51
CA TYR A 162 6.07 -4.46 10.54
C TYR A 162 4.97 -4.21 9.50
N LEU A 163 4.02 -3.28 9.75
CA LEU A 163 2.98 -2.91 8.79
C LEU A 163 3.25 -1.57 8.13
N LEU A 164 3.65 -0.55 8.91
CA LEU A 164 3.89 0.77 8.36
C LEU A 164 5.24 0.78 7.62
N PRO A 165 5.26 1.10 6.32
CA PRO A 165 6.46 0.95 5.50
C PRO A 165 7.44 2.12 5.63
N LEU A 166 6.99 3.28 6.12
CA LEU A 166 7.81 4.49 6.16
C LEU A 166 8.94 4.38 7.19
N VAL A 167 10.16 4.74 6.78
CA VAL A 167 11.32 4.95 7.65
C VAL A 167 11.96 6.30 7.33
N GLU A 168 12.14 7.14 8.34
CA GLU A 168 12.89 8.40 8.21
C GLU A 168 14.35 8.16 8.60
N VAL A 169 15.26 8.40 7.66
CA VAL A 169 16.70 8.12 7.82
C VAL A 169 17.48 9.42 7.86
N VAL A 170 18.23 9.65 8.94
CA VAL A 170 19.02 10.87 9.11
C VAL A 170 20.28 10.63 9.95
N GLY A 171 21.37 11.30 9.61
CA GLY A 171 22.60 11.31 10.40
C GLY A 171 22.71 12.54 11.30
N GLY A 172 23.60 12.45 12.30
CA GLY A 172 24.04 13.59 13.10
C GLY A 172 25.19 14.34 12.45
N LYS A 173 25.69 15.39 13.14
CA LYS A 173 26.82 16.21 12.65
C LYS A 173 28.11 15.42 12.42
N SER A 174 28.32 14.36 13.20
CA SER A 174 29.49 13.50 13.10
C SER A 174 29.26 12.26 12.25
N THR A 175 28.01 11.98 11.85
CA THR A 175 27.65 10.83 11.02
C THR A 175 28.20 11.02 9.61
N SER A 176 28.78 9.96 9.03
CA SER A 176 29.24 9.98 7.65
C SER A 176 28.05 9.90 6.69
N ALA A 177 28.12 10.63 5.57
CA ALA A 177 27.11 10.53 4.51
C ALA A 177 26.96 9.09 4.00
N ALA A 178 28.07 8.35 3.91
CA ALA A 178 28.07 6.94 3.52
C ALA A 178 27.23 6.06 4.45
N ALA A 179 27.21 6.30 5.76
CA ALA A 179 26.37 5.55 6.69
C ALA A 179 24.89 5.86 6.51
N VAL A 180 24.55 7.13 6.26
CA VAL A 180 23.16 7.57 5.99
C VAL A 180 22.65 6.95 4.69
N ASP A 181 23.46 7.02 3.63
CA ASP A 181 23.15 6.46 2.31
C ASP A 181 22.98 4.94 2.42
N TRP A 182 23.94 4.25 3.03
CA TRP A 182 23.87 2.80 3.23
C TRP A 182 22.63 2.38 4.03
N ALA A 183 22.28 3.10 5.10
CA ALA A 183 21.09 2.79 5.90
C ALA A 183 19.80 3.02 5.11
N ALA A 184 19.72 4.12 4.35
CA ALA A 184 18.58 4.40 3.49
C ALA A 184 18.40 3.31 2.42
N ASP A 185 19.49 2.95 1.73
CA ASP A 185 19.51 1.92 0.71
C ASP A 185 19.18 0.54 1.30
N PHE A 186 19.67 0.24 2.51
CA PHE A 186 19.35 -1.00 3.22
C PHE A 186 17.85 -1.09 3.54
N PHE A 187 17.25 -0.04 4.10
CA PHE A 187 15.81 -0.02 4.37
C PHE A 187 14.99 -0.15 3.09
N THR A 188 15.38 0.52 1.99
CA THR A 188 14.74 0.35 0.68
C THR A 188 14.89 -1.08 0.15
N HIS A 189 16.07 -1.68 0.26
CA HIS A 189 16.36 -3.05 -0.18
C HIS A 189 15.43 -4.07 0.50
N ILE A 190 15.18 -3.90 1.80
CA ILE A 190 14.27 -4.77 2.56
C ILE A 190 12.78 -4.37 2.45
N GLY A 191 12.41 -3.54 1.46
CA GLY A 191 11.02 -3.22 1.13
C GLY A 191 10.38 -2.09 1.94
N LYS A 192 11.16 -1.28 2.68
CA LYS A 192 10.65 -0.05 3.33
C LYS A 192 10.58 1.11 2.34
N SER A 193 9.63 2.00 2.59
CA SER A 193 9.58 3.33 1.96
C SER A 193 10.46 4.28 2.77
N VAL A 194 11.46 4.89 2.14
CA VAL A 194 12.48 5.65 2.88
C VAL A 194 12.39 7.14 2.56
N ILE A 195 12.37 7.96 3.60
CA ILE A 195 12.69 9.39 3.49
C ILE A 195 14.11 9.59 4.02
N ARG A 196 15.07 9.71 3.09
CA ARG A 196 16.44 10.10 3.42
C ARG A 196 16.49 11.61 3.63
N MET A 197 16.84 12.04 4.83
CA MET A 197 16.87 13.45 5.21
C MET A 197 18.30 14.00 5.11
N ASP A 198 18.44 15.19 4.52
CA ASP A 198 19.75 15.85 4.37
C ASP A 198 20.29 16.45 5.67
N ARG A 199 19.41 16.69 6.66
CA ARG A 199 19.76 17.26 7.95
C ARG A 199 18.76 16.88 9.01
N GLU A 200 19.21 16.93 10.25
CA GLU A 200 18.39 16.72 11.42
C GLU A 200 17.27 17.76 11.51
N VAL A 201 16.06 17.26 11.79
CA VAL A 201 14.88 18.07 12.11
C VAL A 201 14.33 17.51 13.41
N PRO A 202 14.22 18.29 14.50
CA PRO A 202 13.69 17.78 15.77
C PRO A 202 12.27 17.23 15.61
N GLY A 203 12.04 15.98 16.01
CA GLY A 203 10.78 15.26 15.77
C GLY A 203 10.56 14.82 14.32
N PHE A 204 11.59 14.85 13.48
CA PHE A 204 11.58 14.44 12.07
C PHE A 204 10.50 15.13 11.23
N ILE A 205 10.01 14.53 10.15
CA ILE A 205 9.01 15.16 9.27
C ILE A 205 7.61 14.71 9.67
N ALA A 206 7.37 13.40 9.65
CA ALA A 206 6.03 12.85 9.85
C ALA A 206 5.55 12.98 11.30
N ASN A 207 6.42 12.70 12.29
CA ASN A 207 6.07 12.89 13.71
C ASN A 207 5.71 14.34 14.04
N ARG A 208 6.40 15.34 13.48
CA ARG A 208 6.04 16.76 13.67
C ARG A 208 4.63 17.07 13.18
N LEU A 209 4.24 16.53 12.02
CA LEU A 209 2.91 16.74 11.45
C LEU A 209 1.84 16.05 12.29
N GLN A 210 2.11 14.82 12.73
CA GLN A 210 1.23 14.05 13.60
C GLN A 210 1.05 14.72 14.97
N GLU A 211 2.13 15.16 15.60
CA GLU A 211 2.08 15.86 16.89
C GLU A 211 1.35 17.21 16.80
N ALA A 212 1.51 17.95 15.70
CA ALA A 212 0.78 19.21 15.52
C ALA A 212 -0.75 18.99 15.55
N GLN A 213 -1.24 17.93 14.91
CA GLN A 213 -2.65 17.56 14.95
C GLN A 213 -3.07 17.10 16.35
N TRP A 214 -2.27 16.26 17.00
CA TRP A 214 -2.59 15.76 18.33
C TRP A 214 -2.64 16.88 19.39
N ARG A 215 -1.73 17.85 19.32
CA ARG A 215 -1.73 19.01 20.22
C ARG A 215 -2.99 19.87 20.07
N GLU A 216 -3.46 20.06 18.83
CA GLU A 216 -4.72 20.75 18.60
C GLU A 216 -5.90 19.94 19.15
N ALA A 217 -5.92 18.63 18.95
CA ALA A 217 -6.96 17.76 19.51
C ALA A 217 -7.03 17.85 21.04
N LEU A 218 -5.89 17.80 21.74
CA LEU A 218 -5.83 17.98 23.20
C LEU A 218 -6.40 19.34 23.62
N TYR A 219 -6.08 20.40 22.88
CA TYR A 219 -6.62 21.73 23.17
C TYR A 219 -8.13 21.77 22.99
N MET A 220 -8.67 21.19 21.92
CA MET A 220 -10.10 21.12 21.67
C MET A 220 -10.84 20.37 22.79
N VAL A 221 -10.27 19.29 23.31
CA VAL A 221 -10.81 18.57 24.48
C VAL A 221 -10.77 19.45 25.73
N GLU A 222 -9.63 20.08 26.02
CA GLU A 222 -9.48 20.96 27.19
C GLU A 222 -10.52 22.10 27.21
N GLN A 223 -10.83 22.67 26.05
CA GLN A 223 -11.81 23.74 25.91
C GLN A 223 -13.26 23.25 25.80
N GLY A 224 -13.49 21.93 25.76
CA GLY A 224 -14.81 21.35 25.55
C GLY A 224 -15.41 21.63 24.17
N GLU A 225 -14.56 21.89 23.16
CA GLU A 225 -14.98 22.19 21.80
C GLU A 225 -15.44 20.94 21.04
N ALA A 226 -14.86 19.78 21.36
CA ALA A 226 -15.22 18.49 20.79
C ALA A 226 -14.87 17.34 21.74
N THR A 227 -15.63 16.25 21.64
CA THR A 227 -15.32 14.96 22.29
C THR A 227 -14.23 14.20 21.53
N VAL A 228 -13.57 13.24 22.19
CA VAL A 228 -12.56 12.37 21.55
C VAL A 228 -13.11 11.68 20.30
N GLU A 229 -14.29 11.05 20.39
CA GLU A 229 -14.96 10.41 19.25
C GLU A 229 -15.22 11.38 18.08
N GLN A 230 -15.65 12.61 18.38
CA GLN A 230 -15.89 13.62 17.34
C GLN A 230 -14.58 14.03 16.66
N ILE A 231 -13.49 14.16 17.41
CA ILE A 231 -12.18 14.48 16.87
C ILE A 231 -11.68 13.33 15.99
N ASP A 232 -11.72 12.09 16.47
CA ASP A 232 -11.25 10.92 15.72
C ASP A 232 -12.07 10.71 14.45
N ARG A 233 -13.41 10.78 14.54
CA ARG A 233 -14.29 10.70 13.37
C ARG A 233 -14.08 11.85 12.38
N SER A 234 -13.74 13.05 12.85
CA SER A 234 -13.45 14.18 11.96
C SER A 234 -12.25 13.92 11.06
N ILE A 235 -11.31 13.08 11.49
CA ILE A 235 -10.14 12.68 10.71
C ILE A 235 -10.46 11.46 9.86
N THR A 236 -10.97 10.37 10.45
CA THR A 236 -11.17 9.08 9.77
C THR A 236 -12.21 9.15 8.65
N ASP A 237 -13.32 9.89 8.85
CA ASP A 237 -14.36 10.09 7.83
C ASP A 237 -14.11 11.36 6.97
N GLY A 238 -13.13 12.18 7.35
CA GLY A 238 -12.84 13.48 6.73
C GLY A 238 -11.54 13.47 5.91
N PRO A 239 -10.55 14.32 6.25
CA PRO A 239 -9.33 14.44 5.47
C PRO A 239 -8.43 13.20 5.55
N GLY A 240 -8.56 12.35 6.57
CA GLY A 240 -7.78 11.12 6.72
C GLY A 240 -8.02 10.10 5.61
N LEU A 241 -9.23 10.04 5.04
CA LEU A 241 -9.59 9.09 3.98
C LEU A 241 -8.73 9.25 2.70
N ARG A 242 -8.25 10.48 2.42
CA ARG A 242 -7.41 10.77 1.24
C ARG A 242 -5.91 10.67 1.50
N TRP A 243 -5.47 10.69 2.75
CA TRP A 243 -4.04 10.71 3.10
C TRP A 243 -3.24 9.46 2.70
N PRO A 244 -3.82 8.25 2.62
CA PRO A 244 -3.10 7.09 2.09
C PRO A 244 -2.66 7.25 0.63
N PHE A 245 -3.36 8.08 -0.14
CA PHE A 245 -3.10 8.30 -1.57
C PHE A 245 -2.35 9.61 -1.82
N GLN A 246 -2.62 10.64 -1.01
CA GLN A 246 -2.09 11.98 -1.22
C GLN A 246 -1.78 12.68 0.10
N GLY A 247 -0.51 13.02 0.29
CA GLY A 247 -0.08 13.87 1.39
C GLY A 247 -0.68 15.29 1.34
N PRO A 248 -0.50 16.09 2.41
CA PRO A 248 -1.14 17.38 2.55
C PRO A 248 -0.80 18.35 1.40
N MET A 249 0.44 18.35 0.91
CA MET A 249 0.86 19.27 -0.14
C MET A 249 0.14 19.01 -1.48
N LEU A 250 0.09 17.76 -1.92
CA LEU A 250 -0.60 17.41 -3.17
C LEU A 250 -2.12 17.56 -3.04
N THR A 251 -2.65 17.23 -1.87
CA THR A 251 -4.04 17.46 -1.51
C THR A 251 -4.45 18.93 -1.69
N PHE A 252 -3.66 19.87 -1.15
CA PHE A 252 -3.92 21.31 -1.28
C PHE A 252 -3.58 21.85 -2.67
N HIS A 253 -2.67 21.21 -3.41
CA HIS A 253 -2.45 21.52 -4.82
C HIS A 253 -3.72 21.28 -5.63
N LEU A 254 -4.40 20.14 -5.43
CA LEU A 254 -5.67 19.85 -6.10
C LEU A 254 -6.81 20.78 -5.64
N ALA A 255 -6.81 21.22 -4.38
CA ALA A 255 -7.78 22.20 -3.89
C ALA A 255 -7.67 23.55 -4.62
N GLY A 256 -6.52 23.84 -5.24
CA GLY A 256 -6.33 25.00 -6.11
C GLY A 256 -6.92 24.88 -7.51
N GLY A 257 -7.50 23.73 -7.89
CA GLY A 257 -8.05 23.50 -9.23
C GLY A 257 -6.97 23.51 -10.32
N GLU A 258 -7.31 23.97 -11.52
CA GLU A 258 -6.36 24.03 -12.67
C GLU A 258 -5.13 24.90 -12.38
N GLY A 259 -5.24 25.89 -11.50
CA GLY A 259 -4.12 26.75 -11.09
C GLY A 259 -3.19 26.12 -10.02
N GLY A 260 -3.54 24.94 -9.52
CA GLY A 260 -2.75 24.18 -8.57
C GLY A 260 -2.41 24.94 -7.28
N MET A 261 -1.28 24.58 -6.69
CA MET A 261 -0.81 25.18 -5.43
C MET A 261 -0.61 26.70 -5.50
N ALA A 262 -0.24 27.25 -6.65
CA ALA A 262 -0.07 28.71 -6.79
C ALA A 262 -1.41 29.43 -6.56
N HIS A 263 -2.46 28.99 -7.25
CA HIS A 263 -3.80 29.52 -7.04
C HIS A 263 -4.31 29.29 -5.61
N MET A 264 -4.04 28.11 -5.02
CA MET A 264 -4.39 27.84 -3.63
C MET A 264 -3.72 28.82 -2.65
N LEU A 265 -2.42 29.08 -2.81
CA LEU A 265 -1.68 29.99 -1.93
C LEU A 265 -2.09 31.46 -2.11
N ASP A 266 -2.33 31.89 -3.34
CA ASP A 266 -2.76 33.27 -3.62
C ASP A 266 -4.16 33.54 -3.06
N HIS A 267 -5.06 32.56 -3.14
CA HIS A 267 -6.43 32.67 -2.62
C HIS A 267 -6.52 32.49 -1.10
N PHE A 268 -5.84 31.47 -0.57
CA PHE A 268 -5.95 31.06 0.83
C PHE A 268 -4.89 31.71 1.74
N GLY A 269 -3.85 32.31 1.17
CA GLY A 269 -2.77 32.98 1.91
C GLY A 269 -3.25 33.94 3.00
N PRO A 270 -4.28 34.77 2.78
CA PRO A 270 -4.84 35.63 3.83
C PRO A 270 -5.37 34.85 5.05
N SER A 271 -5.98 33.68 4.83
CA SER A 271 -6.55 32.82 5.88
C SER A 271 -5.48 32.10 6.72
N LEU A 272 -4.24 31.97 6.24
CA LEU A 272 -3.15 31.39 7.03
C LEU A 272 -2.84 32.16 8.31
N LYS A 273 -3.25 33.44 8.39
CA LYS A 273 -3.08 34.29 9.58
C LYS A 273 -4.27 34.22 10.53
N SER A 274 -5.35 33.55 10.13
CA SER A 274 -6.52 33.40 10.99
C SER A 274 -6.20 32.44 12.14
N PRO A 275 -6.65 32.72 13.37
CA PRO A 275 -6.32 31.92 14.55
C PRO A 275 -7.21 30.67 14.62
N TRP A 276 -7.24 29.86 13.55
CA TRP A 276 -8.09 28.67 13.47
C TRP A 276 -7.51 27.46 14.20
N THR A 277 -6.19 27.42 14.40
CA THR A 277 -5.48 26.28 15.02
C THR A 277 -4.44 26.77 16.01
N ARG A 278 -4.15 25.96 17.02
CA ARG A 278 -3.20 26.24 18.10
C ARG A 278 -2.08 25.19 18.08
N LEU A 279 -0.87 25.63 17.80
CA LEU A 279 0.30 24.74 17.68
C LEU A 279 1.05 24.52 19.00
N THR A 280 0.74 25.34 20.01
CA THR A 280 1.23 25.15 21.38
C THR A 280 0.30 24.20 22.11
N ALA A 281 0.84 23.10 22.64
CA ALA A 281 0.07 22.15 23.42
C ALA A 281 -0.51 22.81 24.68
N PRO A 282 -1.71 22.41 25.13
CA PRO A 282 -2.19 22.78 26.46
C PRO A 282 -1.29 22.18 27.55
N GLU A 283 -1.39 22.70 28.77
CA GLU A 283 -0.76 22.05 29.92
C GLU A 283 -1.50 20.72 30.18
N LEU A 284 -0.75 19.62 30.33
CA LEU A 284 -1.36 18.32 30.66
C LEU A 284 -1.81 18.30 32.13
N SER A 285 -2.90 19.00 32.41
CA SER A 285 -3.54 19.00 33.71
C SER A 285 -4.14 17.62 34.02
N GLN A 286 -4.35 17.34 35.30
CA GLN A 286 -5.03 16.10 35.73
C GLN A 286 -6.41 15.98 35.10
N GLN A 287 -7.14 17.10 35.00
CA GLN A 287 -8.47 17.13 34.39
C GLN A 287 -8.41 16.75 32.91
N LEU A 288 -7.54 17.40 32.12
CA LEU A 288 -7.39 17.11 30.69
C LEU A 288 -7.00 15.63 30.47
N ARG A 289 -6.06 15.13 31.27
CA ARG A 289 -5.68 13.70 31.23
C ARG A 289 -6.91 12.81 31.44
N ASP A 290 -7.69 13.07 32.49
CA ASP A 290 -8.83 12.23 32.86
C ASP A 290 -9.97 12.32 31.82
N ASP A 291 -10.18 13.49 31.22
CA ASP A 291 -11.16 13.70 30.15
C ASP A 291 -10.78 12.94 28.87
N VAL A 292 -9.51 12.99 28.46
CA VAL A 292 -9.01 12.23 27.30
C VAL A 292 -9.09 10.73 27.56
N VAL A 293 -8.70 10.27 28.76
CA VAL A 293 -8.81 8.85 29.14
C VAL A 293 -10.27 8.40 29.10
N ALA A 294 -11.19 9.13 29.73
CA ALA A 294 -12.60 8.80 29.72
C ALA A 294 -13.18 8.80 28.29
N GLY A 295 -12.76 9.75 27.44
CA GLY A 295 -13.16 9.81 26.04
C GLY A 295 -12.69 8.59 25.25
N CYS A 296 -11.43 8.18 25.42
CA CYS A 296 -10.90 6.96 24.81
C CYS A 296 -11.60 5.70 25.31
N ASP A 297 -11.93 5.61 26.61
CA ASP A 297 -12.66 4.47 27.19
C ASP A 297 -14.09 4.37 26.60
N ILE A 298 -14.78 5.50 26.45
CA ILE A 298 -16.10 5.58 25.81
C ILE A 298 -16.01 5.13 24.36
N GLU A 299 -15.03 5.63 23.61
CA GLU A 299 -14.83 5.28 22.21
C GLU A 299 -14.46 3.79 22.05
N ALA A 300 -13.58 3.26 22.89
CA ALA A 300 -13.21 1.85 22.89
C ALA A 300 -14.43 0.94 23.16
N GLY A 301 -15.34 1.35 24.04
CA GLY A 301 -16.51 0.56 24.43
C GLY A 301 -16.09 -0.73 25.13
N GLU A 302 -16.67 -1.87 24.75
CA GLU A 302 -16.33 -3.19 25.32
C GLU A 302 -15.09 -3.84 24.69
N ARG A 303 -14.48 -3.19 23.68
CA ARG A 303 -13.35 -3.76 22.93
C ARG A 303 -12.07 -3.68 23.75
N SER A 304 -11.34 -4.79 23.81
CA SER A 304 -10.01 -4.78 24.42
C SER A 304 -8.99 -4.06 23.53
N ILE A 305 -7.84 -3.68 24.09
CA ILE A 305 -6.73 -3.13 23.30
C ILE A 305 -6.30 -4.12 22.20
N ALA A 306 -6.36 -5.43 22.46
CA ALA A 306 -6.05 -6.45 21.46
C ALA A 306 -7.05 -6.41 20.29
N ASP A 307 -8.34 -6.23 20.56
CA ASP A 307 -9.38 -6.11 19.53
C ASP A 307 -9.20 -4.84 18.69
N LEU A 308 -8.89 -3.71 19.35
CA LEU A 308 -8.62 -2.44 18.66
C LEU A 308 -7.38 -2.52 17.78
N VAL A 309 -6.30 -3.14 18.27
CA VAL A 309 -5.07 -3.38 17.51
C VAL A 309 -5.35 -4.29 16.31
N ALA A 310 -6.06 -5.42 16.52
CA ALA A 310 -6.40 -6.33 15.44
C ALA A 310 -7.26 -5.66 14.36
N HIS A 311 -8.24 -4.84 14.76
CA HIS A 311 -9.07 -4.08 13.82
C HIS A 311 -8.26 -3.04 13.03
N ARG A 312 -7.42 -2.26 13.71
CA ARG A 312 -6.51 -1.29 13.07
C ARG A 312 -5.60 -1.98 12.07
N ASP A 313 -4.97 -3.07 12.47
CA ASP A 313 -3.97 -3.78 11.66
C ASP A 313 -4.63 -4.41 10.41
N ALA A 314 -5.82 -5.00 10.56
CA ALA A 314 -6.61 -5.46 9.41
C ALA A 314 -6.93 -4.32 8.42
N GLY A 315 -7.30 -3.13 8.93
CA GLY A 315 -7.51 -1.94 8.11
C GLY A 315 -6.24 -1.49 7.37
N ILE A 316 -5.10 -1.48 8.06
CA ILE A 316 -3.79 -1.14 7.46
C ILE A 316 -3.42 -2.14 6.36
N ILE A 317 -3.59 -3.44 6.59
CA ILE A 317 -3.31 -4.49 5.59
C ILE A 317 -4.18 -4.31 4.34
N ALA A 318 -5.49 -4.12 4.54
CA ALA A 318 -6.43 -3.90 3.44
C ALA A 318 -6.05 -2.66 2.62
N LEU A 319 -5.70 -1.56 3.31
CA LEU A 319 -5.26 -0.32 2.68
C LEU A 319 -3.96 -0.50 1.91
N ARG A 320 -2.95 -1.18 2.48
CA ARG A 320 -1.67 -1.44 1.81
C ARG A 320 -1.83 -2.28 0.54
N ARG A 321 -2.71 -3.28 0.56
CA ARG A 321 -3.05 -4.06 -0.64
C ARG A 321 -3.75 -3.20 -1.68
N LEU A 322 -4.70 -2.37 -1.27
CA LEU A 322 -5.40 -1.45 -2.17
C LEU A 322 -4.42 -0.46 -2.82
N THR A 323 -3.55 0.19 -2.05
CA THR A 323 -2.58 1.14 -2.60
C THR A 323 -1.60 0.44 -3.54
N ALA A 324 -1.11 -0.75 -3.19
CA ALA A 324 -0.23 -1.53 -4.07
C ALA A 324 -0.92 -1.93 -5.40
N GLN A 325 -2.21 -2.28 -5.37
CA GLN A 325 -2.99 -2.57 -6.58
C GLN A 325 -3.17 -1.33 -7.47
N LEU A 326 -3.43 -0.17 -6.86
CA LEU A 326 -3.56 1.10 -7.60
C LEU A 326 -2.23 1.51 -8.23
N ASP A 327 -1.10 1.35 -7.52
CA ASP A 327 0.24 1.66 -8.05
C ASP A 327 0.67 0.70 -9.16
N ALA A 328 0.24 -0.58 -9.10
CA ALA A 328 0.53 -1.58 -10.11
C ALA A 328 -0.32 -1.43 -11.39
N THR A 329 -1.43 -0.71 -11.33
CA THR A 329 -2.29 -0.48 -12.50
C THR A 329 -1.62 0.56 -13.40
N PRO A 330 -1.22 0.22 -14.64
CA PRO A 330 -0.55 1.18 -15.51
C PRO A 330 -1.46 2.37 -15.76
N ASP A 331 -0.97 3.55 -15.41
CA ASP A 331 -1.55 4.81 -15.85
C ASP A 331 -1.47 4.84 -17.38
N SER A 332 -2.58 4.54 -18.05
CA SER A 332 -2.67 4.53 -19.53
C SER A 332 -2.28 5.88 -20.16
N SER A 333 -2.14 6.93 -19.34
CA SER A 333 -1.66 8.26 -19.75
C SER A 333 -0.12 8.44 -19.69
N LYS A 334 0.62 7.61 -18.93
CA LYS A 334 2.08 7.77 -18.74
C LYS A 334 2.94 7.02 -19.76
N ALA A 335 2.35 6.16 -20.59
CA ALA A 335 3.07 5.45 -21.65
C ALA A 335 3.38 6.33 -22.89
N GLN A 336 2.94 7.60 -22.93
CA GLN A 336 3.12 8.49 -24.09
C GLN A 336 4.12 9.65 -23.88
N SER A 337 4.80 9.76 -22.73
CA SER A 337 5.65 10.92 -22.43
C SER A 337 7.09 10.60 -22.03
N ALA A 338 7.64 9.50 -22.52
CA ALA A 338 9.07 9.22 -22.43
C ALA A 338 9.74 9.28 -23.81
N ASP A 339 9.79 10.46 -24.41
CA ASP A 339 10.84 10.81 -25.37
C ASP A 339 11.11 12.33 -25.38
N GLY A 340 12.36 12.73 -25.12
CA GLY A 340 12.98 13.97 -25.63
C GLY A 340 12.72 15.34 -24.96
N THR A 341 13.64 15.73 -24.06
CA THR A 341 14.38 17.03 -24.01
C THR A 341 13.67 18.40 -24.11
N SER A 342 13.80 19.18 -23.02
CA SER A 342 14.09 20.63 -22.88
C SER A 342 13.32 21.70 -23.68
N GLY A 343 12.72 22.66 -22.95
CA GLY A 343 12.52 24.05 -23.41
C GLY A 343 11.12 24.64 -23.15
N HIS A 344 11.04 25.63 -22.27
CA HIS A 344 9.85 26.44 -21.94
C HIS A 344 9.60 27.57 -23.00
N PRO A 345 8.48 28.32 -22.98
CA PRO A 345 7.42 28.24 -24.00
C PRO A 345 7.25 29.50 -24.88
N ALA A 346 6.44 29.39 -25.96
CA ALA A 346 5.80 30.54 -26.61
C ALA A 346 4.42 30.17 -27.20
N SER A 347 3.51 31.14 -27.11
CA SER A 347 2.05 31.15 -27.37
C SER A 347 1.59 30.79 -28.81
N PRO A 348 0.26 30.62 -29.04
CA PRO A 348 -0.31 29.74 -30.06
C PRO A 348 -0.57 30.42 -31.42
N ALA A 349 -0.56 29.62 -32.48
CA ALA A 349 -1.11 30.01 -33.78
C ALA A 349 -1.86 28.86 -34.47
N ALA A 350 -3.06 29.22 -34.89
CA ALA A 350 -4.07 28.59 -35.74
C ALA A 350 -3.73 27.37 -36.65
N VAL A 351 -4.63 26.39 -36.56
CA VAL A 351 -5.39 25.73 -37.65
C VAL A 351 -4.65 25.34 -38.94
N SER A 352 -4.51 24.02 -39.19
CA SER A 352 -4.97 23.41 -40.44
C SER A 352 -5.11 21.88 -40.29
N ALA A 353 -6.24 21.35 -40.74
CA ALA A 353 -6.51 19.92 -40.82
C ALA A 353 -5.97 19.34 -42.14
N PRO A 354 -5.45 18.10 -42.17
CA PRO A 354 -5.28 17.33 -43.39
C PRO A 354 -6.44 16.33 -43.61
N PRO A 355 -6.63 15.84 -44.85
CA PRO A 355 -7.91 15.29 -45.30
C PRO A 355 -8.10 13.81 -44.95
N SER A 356 -9.39 13.49 -44.82
CA SER A 356 -9.99 12.15 -44.80
C SER A 356 -9.46 11.28 -45.94
N SER A 357 -8.98 10.08 -45.60
CA SER A 357 -8.87 8.95 -46.52
C SER A 357 -9.89 7.90 -46.09
N ALA A 358 -10.79 7.54 -47.00
CA ALA A 358 -11.79 6.50 -46.80
C ALA A 358 -11.14 5.11 -46.73
N PRO A 359 -11.56 4.22 -45.83
CA PRO A 359 -11.07 2.85 -45.83
C PRO A 359 -11.77 2.03 -46.90
N THR A 360 -10.96 1.27 -47.62
CA THR A 360 -11.33 0.31 -48.65
C THR A 360 -11.87 -0.95 -47.98
N ALA A 361 -13.00 -1.46 -48.47
CA ALA A 361 -13.67 -2.66 -47.94
C ALA A 361 -12.77 -3.90 -48.01
N ALA A 362 -12.41 -4.42 -46.83
CA ALA A 362 -11.79 -5.74 -46.68
C ALA A 362 -12.88 -6.74 -46.28
N THR A 363 -12.94 -7.84 -47.02
CA THR A 363 -13.82 -8.99 -46.75
C THR A 363 -13.59 -9.54 -45.34
N ALA A 364 -14.59 -9.39 -44.46
CA ALA A 364 -14.54 -9.85 -43.08
C ALA A 364 -14.55 -11.39 -42.98
N SER A 365 -13.54 -11.93 -42.30
CA SER A 365 -13.49 -13.34 -41.91
C SER A 365 -14.33 -13.51 -40.64
N ALA A 366 -15.20 -14.51 -40.58
CA ALA A 366 -16.01 -14.79 -39.39
C ALA A 366 -15.12 -15.08 -38.16
N SER A 367 -15.41 -14.44 -37.03
CA SER A 367 -14.61 -14.50 -35.80
C SER A 367 -15.36 -15.25 -34.69
N LYS A 368 -14.62 -15.86 -33.75
CA LYS A 368 -15.18 -16.44 -32.52
C LYS A 368 -15.09 -15.43 -31.38
N LEU A 369 -16.00 -15.54 -30.42
CA LEU A 369 -15.90 -14.82 -29.16
C LEU A 369 -14.72 -15.35 -28.35
N SER A 370 -14.02 -14.45 -27.68
CA SER A 370 -12.82 -14.75 -26.92
C SER A 370 -13.15 -15.38 -25.57
N THR A 371 -12.38 -16.38 -25.16
CA THR A 371 -12.51 -17.05 -23.87
C THR A 371 -12.10 -16.12 -22.72
N TYR A 372 -12.86 -16.14 -21.62
CA TYR A 372 -12.52 -15.46 -20.37
C TYR A 372 -11.88 -16.45 -19.40
N SER A 373 -10.87 -16.05 -18.62
CA SER A 373 -10.27 -16.92 -17.61
C SER A 373 -9.96 -16.17 -16.32
N THR A 374 -10.18 -16.84 -15.20
CA THR A 374 -9.92 -16.32 -13.86
C THR A 374 -9.61 -17.45 -12.88
N GLU A 375 -9.11 -17.14 -11.70
CA GLU A 375 -8.81 -18.11 -10.65
C GLU A 375 -9.86 -18.04 -9.54
N VAL A 376 -10.24 -19.19 -8.98
CA VAL A 376 -11.12 -19.23 -7.81
C VAL A 376 -10.38 -18.70 -6.59
N VAL A 377 -10.86 -17.60 -6.02
CA VAL A 377 -10.22 -16.91 -4.89
C VAL A 377 -10.88 -17.26 -3.54
N PRO A 378 -10.18 -17.10 -2.39
CA PRO A 378 -10.69 -17.50 -1.08
C PRO A 378 -12.08 -16.96 -0.73
N LYS A 379 -12.37 -15.71 -1.08
CA LYS A 379 -13.66 -15.07 -0.81
C LYS A 379 -14.84 -15.68 -1.57
N TRP A 380 -14.59 -16.54 -2.55
CA TRP A 380 -15.64 -17.24 -3.32
C TRP A 380 -16.03 -18.57 -2.70
N ILE A 381 -15.25 -19.06 -1.75
CA ILE A 381 -15.42 -20.38 -1.14
C ILE A 381 -16.45 -20.30 -0.01
N ASP A 382 -17.41 -21.22 -0.04
CA ASP A 382 -18.42 -21.37 1.00
C ASP A 382 -17.89 -22.20 2.19
N TYR A 383 -18.76 -22.41 3.18
CA TYR A 383 -18.43 -23.21 4.36
C TYR A 383 -18.22 -24.71 4.05
N ASN A 384 -18.60 -25.19 2.86
CA ASN A 384 -18.39 -26.57 2.42
C ASN A 384 -17.05 -26.76 1.70
N GLY A 385 -16.30 -25.68 1.45
CA GLY A 385 -15.01 -25.73 0.79
C GLY A 385 -15.09 -25.64 -0.74
N HIS A 386 -16.25 -25.34 -1.31
CA HIS A 386 -16.45 -25.18 -2.76
C HIS A 386 -16.87 -23.76 -3.11
N MET A 387 -16.72 -23.38 -4.37
CA MET A 387 -17.17 -22.08 -4.87
C MET A 387 -18.68 -21.92 -4.66
N SER A 388 -19.09 -20.84 -3.98
CA SER A 388 -20.49 -20.53 -3.73
C SER A 388 -21.25 -20.18 -5.02
N GLU A 389 -22.52 -20.56 -5.08
CA GLU A 389 -23.44 -20.43 -6.21
C GLU A 389 -23.38 -19.04 -6.88
N ALA A 390 -23.38 -17.97 -6.06
CA ALA A 390 -23.42 -16.60 -6.54
C ALA A 390 -22.19 -16.21 -7.36
N PHE A 391 -21.03 -16.83 -7.11
CA PHE A 391 -19.80 -16.46 -7.80
C PHE A 391 -19.70 -17.07 -9.19
N TYR A 392 -20.42 -18.16 -9.49
CA TYR A 392 -20.50 -18.65 -10.88
C TYR A 392 -21.19 -17.60 -11.76
N VAL A 393 -22.30 -17.03 -11.25
CA VAL A 393 -23.04 -15.95 -11.93
C VAL A 393 -22.15 -14.72 -12.10
N LEU A 394 -21.38 -14.36 -11.07
CA LEU A 394 -20.43 -13.24 -11.16
C LEU A 394 -19.38 -13.46 -12.26
N VAL A 395 -18.81 -14.66 -12.34
CA VAL A 395 -17.80 -15.00 -13.34
C VAL A 395 -18.38 -14.99 -14.77
N PHE A 396 -19.61 -15.46 -14.96
CA PHE A 396 -20.31 -15.30 -16.24
C PHE A 396 -20.61 -13.83 -16.57
N GLY A 397 -20.88 -13.00 -15.56
CA GLY A 397 -20.99 -11.55 -15.69
C GLY A 397 -19.70 -10.94 -16.28
N PHE A 398 -18.53 -11.29 -15.72
CA PHE A 398 -17.24 -10.82 -16.27
C PHE A 398 -16.98 -11.31 -17.69
N ALA A 399 -17.36 -12.55 -18.01
CA ALA A 399 -17.26 -13.07 -19.37
C ALA A 399 -18.20 -12.29 -20.32
N THR A 400 -19.37 -11.87 -19.85
CA THR A 400 -20.31 -11.02 -20.61
C THR A 400 -19.72 -9.64 -20.88
N ASP A 401 -19.06 -9.02 -19.90
CA ASP A 401 -18.36 -7.75 -20.09
C ASP A 401 -17.27 -7.85 -21.18
N GLN A 402 -16.49 -8.94 -21.18
CA GLN A 402 -15.48 -9.18 -22.22
C GLN A 402 -16.12 -9.35 -23.61
N VAL A 403 -17.27 -10.04 -23.71
CA VAL A 403 -18.03 -10.15 -24.97
C VAL A 403 -18.52 -8.77 -25.42
N MET A 404 -19.03 -7.95 -24.50
CA MET A 404 -19.47 -6.59 -24.79
C MET A 404 -18.33 -5.74 -25.35
N ASP A 405 -17.17 -5.77 -24.71
CA ASP A 405 -15.98 -5.05 -25.17
C ASP A 405 -15.56 -5.51 -26.58
N GLN A 406 -15.54 -6.82 -26.83
CA GLN A 406 -15.23 -7.38 -28.15
C GLN A 406 -16.22 -6.93 -29.24
N LEU A 407 -17.51 -6.80 -28.89
CA LEU A 407 -18.55 -6.34 -29.81
C LEU A 407 -18.55 -4.81 -29.99
N GLY A 408 -17.72 -4.06 -29.28
CA GLY A 408 -17.68 -2.59 -29.33
C GLY A 408 -18.67 -1.89 -28.43
N LEU A 409 -19.20 -2.59 -27.44
CA LEU A 409 -20.03 -2.05 -26.36
C LEU A 409 -19.17 -1.79 -25.10
N ASP A 410 -17.93 -1.34 -25.30
CA ASP A 410 -16.93 -1.12 -24.26
C ASP A 410 -17.25 0.05 -23.32
N ALA A 411 -16.39 0.29 -22.33
CA ALA A 411 -16.59 1.38 -21.36
C ALA A 411 -16.75 2.76 -22.02
N ALA A 412 -15.99 3.05 -23.09
CA ALA A 412 -16.07 4.32 -23.81
C ALA A 412 -17.39 4.45 -24.58
N TYR A 413 -17.86 3.35 -25.17
CA TYR A 413 -19.19 3.29 -25.77
C TYR A 413 -20.29 3.57 -24.74
N ARG A 414 -20.28 2.86 -23.61
CA ARG A 414 -21.31 2.99 -22.56
C ARG A 414 -21.34 4.41 -21.97
N GLU A 415 -20.17 5.01 -21.78
CA GLU A 415 -20.07 6.38 -21.28
C GLU A 415 -20.57 7.42 -22.27
N SER A 416 -20.20 7.29 -23.56
CA SER A 416 -20.52 8.28 -24.59
C SER A 416 -21.94 8.16 -25.13
N GLN A 417 -22.41 6.93 -25.37
CA GLN A 417 -23.72 6.67 -25.96
C GLN A 417 -24.83 6.55 -24.91
N LYS A 418 -24.47 6.42 -23.62
CA LYS A 418 -25.43 6.17 -22.52
C LYS A 418 -26.35 4.99 -22.85
N ALA A 419 -25.80 3.95 -23.47
CA ALA A 419 -26.51 2.72 -23.82
C ALA A 419 -25.64 1.51 -23.48
N SER A 420 -26.27 0.40 -23.10
CA SER A 420 -25.56 -0.83 -22.71
C SER A 420 -26.42 -2.07 -22.95
N LEU A 421 -25.82 -3.25 -22.76
CA LEU A 421 -26.48 -4.54 -22.86
C LEU A 421 -26.98 -4.96 -21.46
N TYR A 422 -28.28 -5.23 -21.33
CA TYR A 422 -28.92 -5.59 -20.07
C TYR A 422 -29.42 -7.03 -20.15
N THR A 423 -28.98 -7.89 -19.23
CA THR A 423 -29.53 -9.24 -19.08
C THR A 423 -30.96 -9.16 -18.55
N VAL A 424 -31.92 -9.68 -19.31
CA VAL A 424 -33.35 -9.70 -18.92
C VAL A 424 -33.83 -11.09 -18.51
N GLU A 425 -33.12 -12.12 -18.89
CA GLU A 425 -33.37 -13.50 -18.51
C GLU A 425 -32.05 -14.26 -18.49
N SER A 426 -31.85 -15.11 -17.49
CA SER A 426 -30.73 -16.03 -17.43
C SER A 426 -31.20 -17.40 -16.95
N HIS A 427 -30.57 -18.45 -17.47
CA HIS A 427 -30.73 -19.81 -16.98
C HIS A 427 -29.35 -20.44 -16.79
N ILE A 428 -29.04 -20.74 -15.53
CA ILE A 428 -27.77 -21.31 -15.11
C ILE A 428 -27.95 -22.76 -14.65
N ARG A 429 -26.98 -23.61 -14.96
CA ARG A 429 -26.91 -25.00 -14.52
C ARG A 429 -25.58 -25.27 -13.86
N TYR A 430 -25.62 -25.68 -12.60
CA TYR A 430 -24.46 -26.13 -11.84
C TYR A 430 -24.28 -27.63 -12.08
N LEU A 431 -23.15 -28.02 -12.68
CA LEU A 431 -22.93 -29.39 -13.15
C LEU A 431 -21.87 -30.13 -12.32
N ASP A 432 -20.89 -29.39 -11.82
CA ASP A 432 -19.79 -29.93 -11.01
C ASP A 432 -19.20 -28.81 -10.13
N GLU A 433 -18.37 -29.17 -9.16
CA GLU A 433 -17.79 -28.26 -8.18
C GLU A 433 -16.45 -27.69 -8.66
N ALA A 434 -16.18 -26.43 -8.31
CA ALA A 434 -14.89 -25.76 -8.43
C ALA A 434 -14.34 -25.43 -7.03
N ALA A 435 -13.04 -25.63 -6.84
CA ALA A 435 -12.34 -25.48 -5.57
C ALA A 435 -11.40 -24.26 -5.57
N LEU A 436 -10.91 -23.90 -4.39
CA LEU A 436 -9.95 -22.82 -4.22
C LEU A 436 -8.69 -23.04 -5.08
N GLY A 437 -8.30 -22.03 -5.85
CA GLY A 437 -7.14 -22.09 -6.74
C GLY A 437 -7.39 -22.71 -8.12
N ASP A 438 -8.59 -23.24 -8.38
CA ASP A 438 -8.94 -23.73 -9.72
C ASP A 438 -8.92 -22.59 -10.75
N ARG A 439 -8.38 -22.87 -11.94
CA ARG A 439 -8.43 -21.96 -13.08
C ARG A 439 -9.74 -22.18 -13.85
N LEU A 440 -10.65 -21.22 -13.73
CA LEU A 440 -11.88 -21.18 -14.50
C LEU A 440 -11.62 -20.68 -15.92
N THR A 441 -12.21 -21.36 -16.91
CA THR A 441 -12.17 -20.97 -18.32
C THR A 441 -13.60 -20.92 -18.85
N VAL A 442 -14.09 -19.73 -19.21
CA VAL A 442 -15.45 -19.51 -19.72
C VAL A 442 -15.41 -19.32 -21.23
N VAL A 443 -16.10 -20.19 -21.94
CA VAL A 443 -16.21 -20.19 -23.40
C VAL A 443 -17.55 -19.58 -23.82
N PRO A 444 -17.56 -18.33 -24.32
CA PRO A 444 -18.78 -17.70 -24.82
C PRO A 444 -19.14 -18.15 -26.23
N ARG A 445 -20.44 -18.22 -26.51
CA ARG A 445 -21.02 -18.47 -27.83
C ARG A 445 -22.20 -17.53 -28.09
N LEU A 446 -22.24 -17.00 -29.30
CA LEU A 446 -23.43 -16.30 -29.80
C LEU A 446 -24.44 -17.33 -30.29
N VAL A 447 -25.59 -17.45 -29.64
CA VAL A 447 -26.66 -18.37 -30.08
C VAL A 447 -27.49 -17.72 -31.19
N SER A 448 -27.91 -16.48 -30.98
CA SER A 448 -28.63 -15.69 -31.97
C SER A 448 -28.51 -14.20 -31.69
N ALA A 449 -28.67 -13.39 -32.72
CA ALA A 449 -28.72 -11.93 -32.62
C ALA A 449 -29.91 -11.40 -33.42
N ALA A 450 -30.51 -10.33 -32.91
CA ALA A 450 -31.48 -9.52 -33.63
C ALA A 450 -31.16 -8.03 -33.43
N GLU A 451 -31.92 -7.16 -34.08
CA GLU A 451 -31.68 -5.71 -34.12
C GLU A 451 -31.39 -5.08 -32.75
N LYS A 452 -32.00 -5.59 -31.67
CA LYS A 452 -31.92 -5.00 -30.32
C LYS A 452 -31.54 -5.99 -29.21
N LYS A 453 -31.23 -7.24 -29.55
CA LYS A 453 -31.05 -8.31 -28.56
C LYS A 453 -30.02 -9.35 -28.97
N LEU A 454 -29.37 -9.92 -27.97
CA LEU A 454 -28.44 -11.04 -28.08
C LEU A 454 -28.91 -12.21 -27.22
N HIS A 455 -28.78 -13.41 -27.74
CA HIS A 455 -28.84 -14.64 -26.99
C HIS A 455 -27.43 -15.21 -26.91
N LEU A 456 -26.86 -15.20 -25.71
CA LEU A 456 -25.50 -15.67 -25.45
C LEU A 456 -25.57 -16.95 -24.61
N ALA A 457 -24.60 -17.84 -24.84
CA ALA A 457 -24.43 -19.07 -24.07
C ALA A 457 -22.98 -19.22 -23.64
N TYR A 458 -22.78 -19.68 -22.41
CA TYR A 458 -21.48 -19.82 -21.78
C TYR A 458 -21.30 -21.23 -21.23
N GLU A 459 -20.09 -21.75 -21.38
CA GLU A 459 -19.64 -22.98 -20.75
C GLU A 459 -18.40 -22.69 -19.91
N MET A 460 -18.44 -23.02 -18.62
CA MET A 460 -17.34 -22.81 -17.68
C MET A 460 -16.64 -24.13 -17.39
N TYR A 461 -15.31 -24.14 -17.51
CA TYR A 461 -14.47 -25.31 -17.35
C TYR A 461 -13.42 -25.12 -16.25
N VAL A 462 -13.08 -26.23 -15.57
CA VAL A 462 -11.86 -26.41 -14.77
C VAL A 462 -11.03 -27.50 -15.44
N GLY A 463 -9.92 -27.13 -16.08
CA GLY A 463 -9.23 -28.05 -17.00
C GLY A 463 -10.19 -28.50 -18.11
N ASP A 464 -10.40 -29.82 -18.26
CA ASP A 464 -11.33 -30.41 -19.23
C ASP A 464 -12.74 -30.69 -18.66
N ARG A 465 -12.98 -30.40 -17.38
CA ARG A 465 -14.28 -30.63 -16.71
C ARG A 465 -15.22 -29.45 -16.91
N LEU A 466 -16.40 -29.69 -17.47
CA LEU A 466 -17.47 -28.70 -17.55
C LEU A 466 -18.17 -28.58 -16.18
N VAL A 467 -17.99 -27.44 -15.51
CA VAL A 467 -18.50 -27.23 -14.13
C VAL A 467 -19.82 -26.46 -14.08
N SER A 468 -20.07 -25.58 -15.05
CA SER A 468 -21.31 -24.80 -15.10
C SER A 468 -21.62 -24.30 -16.51
N THR A 469 -22.91 -24.07 -16.80
CA THR A 469 -23.37 -23.45 -18.06
C THR A 469 -24.38 -22.36 -17.77
N GLU A 470 -24.35 -21.27 -18.54
CA GLU A 470 -25.37 -20.20 -18.47
C GLU A 470 -25.80 -19.78 -19.87
N GLU A 471 -27.11 -19.67 -20.11
CA GLU A 471 -27.64 -18.90 -21.25
C GLU A 471 -28.31 -17.63 -20.76
N ILE A 472 -28.14 -16.54 -21.52
CA ILE A 472 -28.78 -15.26 -21.22
C ILE A 472 -29.48 -14.68 -22.45
N MET A 473 -30.61 -14.03 -22.21
CA MET A 473 -31.22 -13.09 -23.13
C MET A 473 -30.85 -11.69 -22.70
N ALA A 474 -30.24 -10.92 -23.59
CA ALA A 474 -29.76 -9.58 -23.30
C ALA A 474 -30.29 -8.56 -24.30
N LEU A 475 -30.72 -7.40 -23.82
CA LEU A 475 -31.32 -6.32 -24.61
C LEU A 475 -30.40 -5.11 -24.64
N HIS A 476 -30.30 -4.43 -25.79
CA HIS A 476 -29.61 -3.15 -25.88
C HIS A 476 -30.54 -2.02 -25.42
N VAL A 477 -30.17 -1.34 -24.34
CA VAL A 477 -31.00 -0.36 -23.64
C VAL A 477 -30.30 0.99 -23.63
N ASP A 478 -31.03 2.03 -24.04
CA ASP A 478 -30.68 3.44 -23.84
C ASP A 478 -31.03 3.82 -22.40
N GLN A 479 -30.03 4.21 -21.61
CA GLN A 479 -30.14 4.50 -20.18
C GLN A 479 -30.76 5.88 -19.90
N THR A 480 -30.80 6.77 -20.90
CA THR A 480 -31.43 8.09 -20.74
C THR A 480 -32.95 7.99 -20.87
N THR A 481 -33.43 7.06 -21.71
CA THR A 481 -34.86 6.88 -21.97
C THR A 481 -35.44 5.61 -21.33
N ASP A 482 -34.59 4.72 -20.83
CA ASP A 482 -34.92 3.39 -20.32
C ASP A 482 -35.70 2.55 -21.35
N ARG A 483 -35.24 2.59 -22.61
CA ARG A 483 -35.89 1.92 -23.75
C ARG A 483 -34.94 1.00 -24.50
N VAL A 484 -35.51 -0.08 -25.01
CA VAL A 484 -34.80 -1.04 -25.87
C VAL A 484 -34.63 -0.44 -27.28
N VAL A 485 -33.39 -0.21 -27.68
CA VAL A 485 -33.00 0.46 -28.93
C VAL A 485 -32.14 -0.43 -29.83
N PRO A 486 -32.14 -0.22 -31.16
CA PRO A 486 -31.24 -0.93 -32.07
C PRO A 486 -29.77 -0.83 -31.67
N PHE A 487 -28.99 -1.87 -31.99
CA PHE A 487 -27.54 -1.75 -31.99
C PHE A 487 -27.11 -0.72 -33.04
N PRO A 488 -26.11 0.13 -32.76
CA PRO A 488 -25.50 0.98 -33.78
C PRO A 488 -24.92 0.15 -34.93
N ASP A 489 -24.89 0.69 -36.14
CA ASP A 489 -24.44 -0.01 -37.34
C ASP A 489 -23.06 -0.66 -37.17
N THR A 490 -22.13 0.01 -36.49
CA THR A 490 -20.77 -0.49 -36.22
C THR A 490 -20.77 -1.72 -35.29
N VAL A 491 -21.65 -1.75 -34.30
CA VAL A 491 -21.82 -2.88 -33.38
C VAL A 491 -22.57 -4.01 -34.07
N ALA A 492 -23.62 -3.69 -34.84
CA ALA A 492 -24.38 -4.65 -35.63
C ALA A 492 -23.49 -5.37 -36.66
N GLU A 493 -22.57 -4.64 -37.30
CA GLU A 493 -21.58 -5.20 -38.22
C GLU A 493 -20.65 -6.19 -37.50
N ARG A 494 -20.12 -5.83 -36.33
CA ARG A 494 -19.29 -6.73 -35.51
C ARG A 494 -20.04 -7.99 -35.07
N ILE A 495 -21.29 -7.84 -34.62
CA ILE A 495 -22.16 -8.97 -34.26
C ILE A 495 -22.35 -9.91 -35.46
N SER A 496 -22.58 -9.36 -36.66
CA SER A 496 -22.77 -10.17 -37.88
C SER A 496 -21.53 -10.96 -38.30
N GLN A 497 -20.34 -10.55 -37.84
CA GLN A 497 -19.07 -11.23 -38.09
C GLN A 497 -18.80 -12.34 -37.07
N VAL A 498 -19.57 -12.46 -35.98
CA VAL A 498 -19.42 -13.52 -35.00
C VAL A 498 -20.15 -14.78 -35.47
N VAL A 499 -19.47 -15.93 -35.44
CA VAL A 499 -20.07 -17.21 -35.78
C VAL A 499 -21.15 -17.57 -34.75
N ALA A 500 -22.39 -17.72 -35.20
CA ALA A 500 -23.48 -18.21 -34.36
C ALA A 500 -23.37 -19.74 -34.17
N GLU A 501 -23.38 -20.19 -32.92
CA GLU A 501 -23.29 -21.59 -32.52
C GLU A 501 -24.26 -21.83 -31.36
N ARG A 502 -25.18 -22.79 -31.53
CA ARG A 502 -26.17 -23.14 -30.51
C ARG A 502 -25.84 -24.48 -29.84
N PRO A 503 -25.36 -24.48 -28.58
CA PRO A 503 -25.20 -25.71 -27.81
C PRO A 503 -26.51 -26.48 -27.60
N GLU A 504 -26.44 -27.81 -27.49
CA GLU A 504 -27.61 -28.70 -27.33
C GLU A 504 -28.39 -28.50 -26.02
N TRP A 505 -27.80 -27.82 -25.04
CA TRP A 505 -28.41 -27.57 -23.74
C TRP A 505 -29.21 -26.26 -23.68
N VAL A 506 -29.08 -25.39 -24.68
CA VAL A 506 -29.75 -24.08 -24.76
C VAL A 506 -31.26 -24.23 -25.01
N GLY A 507 -32.07 -23.65 -24.13
CA GLY A 507 -33.53 -23.69 -24.15
C GLY A 507 -34.14 -24.86 -23.36
N ARG A 508 -33.37 -25.52 -22.48
CA ARG A 508 -33.91 -26.53 -21.55
C ARG A 508 -34.59 -25.82 -20.37
N SER A 509 -35.74 -26.32 -19.92
CA SER A 509 -36.41 -25.87 -18.70
C SER A 509 -35.98 -26.70 -17.49
N ILE A 510 -36.18 -26.13 -16.29
CA ILE A 510 -36.25 -26.93 -15.06
C ILE A 510 -37.64 -27.57 -15.04
N ASP A 511 -37.71 -28.89 -15.13
CA ASP A 511 -38.97 -29.65 -15.10
C ASP A 511 -39.64 -29.68 -13.73
#